data_AF-A0A2T2UXK1-F1
#
_entry.id   AF-A0A2T2UXK1-F1
#
_cell.length_a   1.000
_cell.length_b   1.000
_cell.length_c   1.000
_cell.angle_alpha   90.00
_cell.angle_beta   90.00
_cell.angle_gamma   90.00
#
_symmetry.space_group_name_H-M   'P 1'
#
loop_
_entity.id
_entity.type
_entity.pdbx_description
1 polymer ?
#
loop_
_entity_poly.entity_id
_entity_poly.type
_entity_poly.pdbx_seq_one_letter_code
_entity_poly.pdbx_strand_id
1 'polypeptide(L)'
;PTDLVLFADAGVAWTSEDLTEPSFSSSTIRRSDPSVSGSVPAQPVTSAGMSARVNVLGAIVLEAFYARTFQRTKTWDFGVLLRPGW
;
A
#
# COMPACT_ATOMS: atom_id res chain seq x y z
N PRO A 1 21.60 -14.58 -8.27
CA PRO A 1 21.69 -13.14 -7.93
C PRO A 1 20.47 -12.73 -7.13
N THR A 2 20.65 -11.95 -6.05
CA THR A 2 19.56 -11.52 -5.17
C THR A 2 19.63 -10.02 -4.97
N ASP A 3 18.53 -9.33 -5.26
CA ASP A 3 18.37 -7.89 -5.02
C ASP A 3 17.44 -7.67 -3.84
N LEU A 4 17.84 -6.81 -2.90
CA LEU A 4 17.03 -6.41 -1.76
C LEU A 4 16.69 -4.93 -1.88
N VAL A 5 15.41 -4.61 -1.71
CA VAL A 5 14.87 -3.25 -1.88
C VAL A 5 14.04 -2.89 -0.66
N LEU A 6 14.18 -1.66 -0.18
CA LEU A 6 13.27 -1.03 0.78
C LEU A 6 12.34 -0.08 0.02
N PHE A 7 11.07 -0.03 0.39
CA PHE A 7 10.10 0.84 -0.25
C PHE A 7 9.15 1.48 0.78
N ALA A 8 8.62 2.64 0.39
CA ALA A 8 7.55 3.33 1.10
C ALA A 8 6.61 3.96 0.07
N ASP A 9 5.32 3.72 0.24
CA ASP A 9 4.27 4.16 -0.68
C ASP A 9 3.25 5.01 0.06
N ALA A 10 2.64 5.95 -0.67
CA ALA A 10 1.53 6.75 -0.19
C ALA A 10 0.53 6.93 -1.34
N GLY A 11 -0.76 6.80 -1.04
CA GLY A 11 -1.83 6.98 -2.00
C GLY A 11 -3.10 7.50 -1.35
N VAL A 12 -3.85 8.31 -2.08
CA VAL A 12 -5.17 8.81 -1.65
C VAL A 12 -6.16 8.55 -2.78
N ALA A 13 -7.34 8.06 -2.41
CA ALA A 13 -8.48 7.97 -3.31
C ALA A 13 -9.50 9.02 -2.86
N TRP A 14 -10.06 9.75 -3.82
CA TRP A 14 -11.03 10.81 -3.56
C TRP A 14 -12.14 10.79 -4.63
N THR A 15 -13.27 11.34 -4.26
CA THR A 15 -14.48 11.52 -5.05
C THR A 15 -15.01 12.93 -4.86
N SER A 16 -15.32 13.30 -3.61
CA SER A 16 -15.81 14.63 -3.22
C SER A 16 -15.25 15.10 -1.87
N GLU A 17 -14.22 14.42 -1.37
CA GLU A 17 -13.53 14.75 -0.12
C GLU A 17 -12.63 16.00 -0.25
N ASP A 18 -12.39 16.68 0.87
CA ASP A 18 -11.47 17.82 0.95
C ASP A 18 -10.01 17.37 0.88
N LEU A 19 -9.30 17.84 -0.13
CA LEU A 19 -7.86 17.58 -0.28
C LEU A 19 -7.00 18.58 0.50
N THR A 20 -7.56 19.68 1.00
CA THR A 20 -6.81 20.71 1.74
C THR A 20 -6.56 20.33 3.21
N GLU A 21 -7.38 19.43 3.76
CA GLU A 21 -7.27 18.95 5.14
C GLU A 21 -7.19 17.41 5.19
N PRO A 22 -6.04 16.79 4.84
CA PRO A 22 -5.90 15.34 4.86
C PRO A 22 -5.89 14.77 6.29
N SER A 23 -6.62 13.67 6.50
CA SER A 23 -6.70 12.97 7.78
C SER A 23 -5.92 11.64 7.75
N PHE A 24 -4.92 11.51 8.63
CA PHE A 24 -4.07 10.33 8.77
C PHE A 24 -4.48 9.46 9.97
N SER A 25 -5.78 9.17 10.11
CA SER A 25 -6.28 8.36 11.21
C SER A 25 -6.04 6.86 10.97
N SER A 26 -5.69 6.13 12.04
CA SER A 26 -5.58 4.67 12.03
C SER A 26 -6.92 3.96 12.31
N SER A 27 -7.94 4.71 12.76
CA SER A 27 -9.31 4.16 12.79
C SER A 27 -9.80 4.00 11.35
N THR A 28 -10.22 2.78 11.01
CA THR A 28 -10.67 2.33 9.69
C THR A 28 -11.16 3.47 8.80
N ILE A 29 -10.50 3.66 7.65
CA ILE A 29 -10.89 4.60 6.58
C ILE A 29 -12.41 4.59 6.49
N ARG A 30 -13.04 5.71 6.86
CA ARG A 30 -14.50 5.79 6.92
C ARG A 30 -14.99 5.91 5.49
N ARG A 31 -15.92 5.04 5.10
CA ARG A 31 -16.66 5.24 3.86
C ARG A 31 -17.36 6.60 3.97
N SER A 32 -17.14 7.46 2.99
CA SER A 32 -17.86 8.72 2.81
C SER A 32 -19.35 8.35 2.75
N ASP A 33 -20.08 8.69 3.82
CA ASP A 33 -21.50 8.44 3.91
C ASP A 33 -22.20 9.54 3.11
N PRO A 34 -22.89 9.22 1.99
CA PRO A 34 -23.54 10.22 1.15
C PRO A 34 -24.67 10.98 1.88
N SER A 35 -25.07 10.54 3.08
CA SER A 35 -26.05 11.23 3.93
C SER A 35 -25.45 12.30 4.85
N VAL A 36 -24.12 12.38 4.98
CA VAL A 36 -23.44 13.41 5.78
C VAL A 36 -23.30 14.68 4.94
N SER A 37 -24.08 15.70 5.27
CA SER A 37 -23.96 17.03 4.68
C SER A 37 -22.74 17.76 5.27
N GLY A 38 -21.59 17.66 4.62
CA GLY A 38 -20.34 18.34 5.01
C GLY A 38 -19.14 17.90 4.18
N SER A 39 -18.07 18.72 4.16
CA SER A 39 -16.79 18.34 3.56
C SER A 39 -16.15 17.23 4.39
N VAL A 40 -15.92 16.05 3.80
CA VAL A 40 -15.23 14.93 4.48
C VAL A 40 -13.74 15.05 4.15
N PRO A 41 -12.82 15.02 5.12
CA PRO A 41 -11.39 15.11 4.82
C PRO A 41 -10.91 13.89 4.06
N ALA A 42 -10.05 14.10 3.06
CA ALA A 42 -9.42 13.00 2.34
C ALA A 42 -8.55 12.16 3.29
N GLN A 43 -8.54 10.84 3.09
CA GLN A 43 -7.82 9.91 3.96
C GLN A 43 -6.72 9.18 3.19
N PRO A 44 -5.48 9.70 3.20
CA PRO A 44 -4.36 9.03 2.56
C PRO A 44 -3.99 7.74 3.29
N VAL A 45 -3.62 6.73 2.53
CA VAL A 45 -3.08 5.46 3.01
C VAL A 45 -1.59 5.43 2.71
N THR A 46 -0.79 5.11 3.72
CA THR A 46 0.65 4.94 3.58
C THR A 46 1.05 3.52 3.96
N SER A 47 2.08 3.02 3.30
CA SER A 47 2.68 1.72 3.56
C SER A 47 4.19 1.78 3.45
N ALA A 48 4.86 0.87 4.14
CA ALA A 48 6.29 0.66 4.00
C ALA A 48 6.62 -0.82 4.05
N GLY A 49 7.69 -1.22 3.40
CA GLY A 49 8.08 -2.62 3.31
C GLY A 49 9.44 -2.86 2.70
N MET A 50 9.72 -4.14 2.51
CA MET A 50 10.92 -4.63 1.83
C MET A 50 10.54 -5.68 0.81
N SER A 51 11.31 -5.76 -0.27
CA SER A 51 11.16 -6.75 -1.34
C SER A 51 12.50 -7.39 -1.65
N ALA A 52 12.52 -8.71 -1.78
CA ALA A 52 13.67 -9.48 -2.23
C ALA A 52 13.35 -10.14 -3.57
N ARG A 53 14.23 -9.92 -4.55
CA ARG A 53 14.13 -10.52 -5.89
C ARG A 53 15.27 -11.48 -6.09
N VAL A 54 14.96 -12.71 -6.50
CA VAL A 54 15.95 -13.74 -6.78
C VAL A 54 15.79 -14.19 -8.23
N ASN A 55 16.87 -14.09 -8.99
CA ASN A 55 16.94 -14.72 -10.31
C ASN A 55 17.30 -16.20 -10.13
N VAL A 56 16.34 -17.06 -10.48
CA VAL A 56 16.45 -18.51 -10.42
C VAL A 56 16.81 -19.02 -11.81
N LEU A 57 18.02 -19.58 -11.93
CA LEU A 57 18.54 -20.24 -13.13
C LEU A 57 18.55 -19.40 -14.42
N GLY A 58 18.44 -18.06 -14.32
CA GLY A 58 18.44 -17.17 -15.49
C GLY A 58 17.13 -17.15 -16.27
N ALA A 59 16.09 -17.83 -15.79
CA ALA A 59 14.83 -18.02 -16.52
C ALA A 59 13.58 -17.60 -15.74
N ILE A 60 13.68 -17.51 -14.41
CA ILE A 60 12.56 -17.19 -13.53
C ILE A 60 13.00 -16.13 -12.53
N VAL A 61 12.18 -15.10 -12.35
CA VAL A 61 12.36 -14.13 -11.25
C VAL A 61 11.31 -14.41 -10.18
N LEU A 62 11.78 -14.73 -8.98
CA LEU A 62 10.96 -14.81 -7.78
C LEU A 62 11.09 -13.52 -6.99
N GLU A 63 9.98 -12.88 -6.69
CA GLU A 63 9.93 -11.68 -5.85
C GLU A 63 9.07 -11.95 -4.61
N ALA A 64 9.62 -11.72 -3.43
CA ALA A 64 8.87 -11.79 -2.17
C ALA A 64 8.89 -10.42 -1.51
N PHE A 65 7.72 -9.92 -1.10
CA PHE A 65 7.60 -8.65 -0.41
C PHE A 65 6.93 -8.82 0.96
N TYR A 66 7.33 -7.96 1.89
CA TYR A 66 6.77 -7.86 3.22
C TYR A 66 6.53 -6.39 3.56
N ALA A 67 5.26 -6.02 3.74
CA ALA A 67 4.83 -4.64 3.88
C ALA A 67 3.85 -4.46 5.04
N ARG A 68 3.73 -3.22 5.52
CA ARG A 68 2.74 -2.82 6.52
C ARG A 68 2.05 -1.55 6.09
N THR A 69 0.73 -1.52 6.23
CA THR A 69 -0.11 -0.33 6.11
C THR A 69 -0.31 0.32 7.47
N PHE A 70 -0.22 1.66 7.56
CA PHE A 70 -0.34 2.37 8.84
C PHE A 70 -1.78 2.78 9.19
N GLN A 71 -2.65 2.87 8.20
CA GLN A 71 -4.04 3.35 8.31
C GLN A 71 -5.09 2.23 8.25
N ARG A 72 -4.66 0.95 8.34
CA ARG A 72 -5.56 -0.21 8.42
C ARG A 72 -5.20 -1.09 9.61
N THR A 73 -6.18 -1.83 10.13
CA THR A 73 -6.01 -2.77 11.25
C THR A 73 -5.15 -4.00 10.91
N LYS A 74 -4.83 -4.21 9.62
CA LYS A 74 -3.97 -5.32 9.19
C LYS A 74 -2.51 -4.98 9.46
N THR A 75 -1.86 -5.80 10.29
CA THR A 75 -0.50 -5.52 10.79
C THR A 75 0.58 -5.70 9.73
N TRP A 76 0.48 -6.73 8.89
CA TRP A 76 1.48 -7.06 7.87
C TRP A 76 0.85 -7.75 6.67
N ASP A 77 1.41 -7.49 5.49
CA ASP A 77 1.08 -8.08 4.20
C ASP A 77 2.33 -8.77 3.65
N PHE A 78 2.21 -10.06 3.37
CA PHE A 78 3.23 -10.85 2.71
C PHE A 78 2.71 -11.30 1.35
N GLY A 79 3.54 -11.20 0.32
CA GLY A 79 3.20 -11.69 -1.00
C GLY A 79 4.42 -12.18 -1.76
N VAL A 80 4.15 -13.07 -2.71
CA VAL A 80 5.17 -13.65 -3.59
C VAL A 80 4.67 -13.54 -5.02
N LEU A 81 5.51 -13.02 -5.90
CA LEU A 81 5.28 -12.97 -7.34
C LEU A 81 6.31 -13.86 -8.04
N LEU A 82 5.81 -14.69 -8.95
CA LEU A 82 6.63 -15.49 -9.85
C LEU A 82 6.46 -14.96 -11.27
N ARG A 83 7.55 -14.52 -11.86
CA ARG A 83 7.58 -14.03 -13.24
C ARG A 83 8.41 -15.00 -14.10
N PRO A 84 7.76 -15.83 -14.93
CA PRO A 84 8.47 -16.69 -15.86
C PRO A 84 8.95 -15.86 -17.06
N GLY A 85 10.20 -16.08 -17.47
CA GLY A 85 10.82 -15.38 -18.59
C GLY A 85 11.57 -14.10 -18.20
N TRP A 86 12.46 -13.69 -19.11
CA TRP A 86 13.09 -12.37 -19.16
C TRP A 86 12.57 -11.68 -20.43
#